data_AF-A0A7X7Q2K8-F1
#
_entry.id   AF-A0A7X7Q2K8-F1
#
_cell.length_a   1.000
_cell.length_b   1.000
_cell.length_c   1.000
_cell.angle_alpha   90.00
_cell.angle_beta   90.00
_cell.angle_gamma   90.00
#
_symmetry.space_group_name_H-M   'P 1'
#
loop_
_entity.id
_entity.type
_entity.pdbx_description
1 polymer ?
#
loop_
_entity_poly.entity_id
_entity_poly.type
_entity_poly.pdbx_seq_one_letter_code
_entity_poly.pdbx_strand_id
1 'polypeptide(L)'
;MLEIVVSPTSKAFVDKCLDCDAYILGDKHFSLRLAHHFTLQEIEAIIPIIKKRKQKVYIALNRIIHEKHLPEVDGYLANLAKLDIDGIIFGDLGVLRLAQKYHLINKLIYNPETIITNYETVHFLSQFGIKRVCLAKEITLDDIKLIGSKASCEVEVLGHGAMNMFHSYRDLLTNYYRYLKQANPEEIRNQELYMIEEQRTDKYPIIEDEHGTHVFSAYDLCTINFLDEFITSNITAIRIDGLFKDDTTLLEIVKEYRQAINDYYKEPSLYNSKKDNYLTMLSSIPNIRQFNNGFLFKKTIYKGDENSGSK
;
A
#
# COMPACT_ATOMS: atom_id res chain seq x y z
N MET A 1 14.70 0.40 -13.97
CA MET A 1 14.59 -0.78 -13.09
C MET A 1 13.30 -0.63 -12.30
N LEU A 2 12.56 -1.72 -12.09
CA LEU A 2 11.37 -1.74 -11.26
C LEU A 2 11.72 -1.28 -9.83
N GLU A 3 11.07 -0.23 -9.36
CA GLU A 3 11.30 0.38 -8.06
C GLU A 3 10.61 -0.43 -6.94
N ILE A 4 11.31 -0.71 -5.84
CA ILE A 4 10.72 -1.29 -4.63
C ILE A 4 10.42 -0.18 -3.64
N VAL A 5 9.13 0.02 -3.36
CA VAL A 5 8.61 1.00 -2.39
C VAL A 5 8.14 0.26 -1.14
N VAL A 6 8.63 0.63 0.04
CA VAL A 6 8.33 -0.09 1.29
C VAL A 6 7.66 0.81 2.32
N SER A 7 6.58 0.34 2.94
CA SER A 7 6.07 0.91 4.19
C SER A 7 6.82 0.26 5.36
N PRO A 8 7.70 0.98 6.08
CA PRO A 8 8.54 0.41 7.12
C PRO A 8 7.75 0.16 8.41
N THR A 9 8.16 -0.87 9.16
CA THR A 9 7.59 -1.28 10.46
C THR A 9 8.20 -0.54 11.65
N SER A 10 9.35 0.11 11.47
CA SER A 10 10.02 0.89 12.51
C SER A 10 11.09 1.83 11.92
N LYS A 11 11.61 2.74 12.74
CA LYS A 11 12.84 3.50 12.42
C LYS A 11 14.06 2.58 12.26
N ALA A 12 14.18 1.53 13.08
CA ALA A 12 15.28 0.58 13.00
C ALA A 12 15.26 -0.21 11.68
N PHE A 13 14.06 -0.49 11.14
CA PHE A 13 13.91 -1.07 9.81
C PHE A 13 14.47 -0.14 8.73
N VAL A 14 14.15 1.15 8.77
CA VAL A 14 14.70 2.15 7.83
C VAL A 14 16.22 2.16 7.89
N ASP A 15 16.80 2.04 9.09
CA ASP A 15 18.26 2.01 9.24
C ASP A 15 18.90 0.75 8.65
N LYS A 16 18.24 -0.41 8.76
CA LYS A 16 18.77 -1.72 8.34
C LYS A 16 18.51 -2.08 6.88
N CYS A 17 17.33 -1.76 6.37
CA CYS A 17 16.93 -2.15 5.02
C CYS A 17 17.71 -1.32 4.01
N LEU A 18 18.50 -1.93 3.12
CA LEU A 18 19.18 -1.22 2.03
C LEU A 18 18.68 -1.67 0.65
N ASP A 19 17.85 -2.72 0.62
CA ASP A 19 17.41 -3.40 -0.59
C ASP A 19 16.15 -2.77 -1.22
N CYS A 20 15.57 -1.74 -0.63
CA CYS A 20 14.47 -0.97 -1.22
C CYS A 20 14.95 0.34 -1.86
N ASP A 21 14.18 0.86 -2.81
CA ASP A 21 14.50 2.13 -3.50
C ASP A 21 13.82 3.33 -2.84
N ALA A 22 12.69 3.12 -2.16
CA ALA A 22 11.90 4.18 -1.53
C ALA A 22 11.22 3.73 -0.24
N TYR A 23 11.08 4.64 0.72
CA TYR A 23 10.27 4.44 1.93
C TYR A 23 9.01 5.29 1.90
N ILE A 24 7.91 4.72 2.37
CA ILE A 24 6.67 5.44 2.67
C ILE A 24 6.67 5.78 4.15
N LEU A 25 6.82 7.07 4.47
CA LEU A 25 6.70 7.60 5.82
C LEU A 25 5.39 8.39 5.94
N GLY A 26 4.90 8.61 7.14
CA GLY A 26 3.72 9.46 7.32
C GLY A 26 3.34 9.65 8.76
N ASP A 27 2.79 10.83 9.03
CA ASP A 27 2.27 11.19 10.34
C ASP A 27 0.89 10.57 10.54
N LYS A 28 0.62 10.06 11.74
CA LYS A 28 -0.66 9.42 12.08
C LYS A 28 -1.85 10.32 11.77
N HIS A 29 -1.71 11.63 11.91
CA HIS A 29 -2.81 12.55 11.69
C HIS A 29 -3.18 12.68 10.21
N PHE A 30 -2.26 12.36 9.29
CA PHE A 30 -2.40 12.59 7.85
C PHE A 30 -2.44 11.31 7.01
N SER A 31 -2.02 10.19 7.58
CA SER A 31 -1.82 8.91 6.87
C SER A 31 -2.75 7.81 7.39
N LEU A 32 -3.09 6.87 6.51
CA LEU A 32 -3.84 5.66 6.84
C LEU A 32 -2.95 4.43 6.71
N ARG A 33 -3.12 3.50 7.66
CA ARG A 33 -2.69 2.08 7.53
C ARG A 33 -1.19 1.91 7.29
N LEU A 34 -0.37 2.77 7.87
CA LEU A 34 1.07 2.55 7.91
C LEU A 34 1.39 1.51 8.99
N ALA A 35 2.40 0.69 8.73
CA ALA A 35 2.95 -0.22 9.74
C ALA A 35 3.57 0.54 10.91
N HIS A 36 4.12 1.72 10.64
CA HIS A 36 4.65 2.65 11.63
C HIS A 36 4.35 4.09 11.22
N HIS A 37 3.87 4.89 12.18
CA HIS A 37 3.68 6.32 11.98
C HIS A 37 4.93 7.08 12.44
N PHE A 38 5.33 8.07 11.66
CA PHE A 38 6.45 8.95 11.95
C PHE A 38 5.93 10.37 12.08
N THR A 39 6.22 11.02 13.20
CA THR A 39 5.94 12.46 13.37
C THR A 39 6.69 13.28 12.31
N LEU A 40 6.21 14.49 12.02
CA LEU A 40 6.91 15.39 11.10
C LEU A 40 8.39 15.61 11.50
N GLN A 41 8.68 15.73 12.80
CA GLN A 41 10.05 15.88 13.30
C GLN A 41 10.91 14.63 13.04
N GLU A 42 10.34 13.44 13.18
CA GLU A 42 11.04 12.19 12.87
C GLU A 42 11.29 12.03 11.36
N ILE A 43 10.31 12.41 10.54
CA ILE A 43 10.45 12.45 9.07
C ILE A 43 11.61 13.38 8.70
N GLU A 44 11.63 14.61 9.23
CA GLU A 44 12.69 15.58 9.01
C GLU A 44 14.07 15.04 9.41
N ALA A 45 14.16 14.33 10.54
CA ALA A 45 15.41 13.76 11.02
C ALA A 45 15.91 12.55 10.20
N ILE A 46 15.00 11.79 9.59
CA ILE A 46 15.32 10.56 8.84
C ILE A 46 15.66 10.85 7.37
N ILE A 47 15.09 11.90 6.76
CA ILE A 47 15.33 12.25 5.35
C ILE A 47 16.83 12.27 4.99
N PRO A 48 17.73 12.95 5.75
CA PRO A 48 19.16 12.97 5.42
C PRO A 48 19.82 11.58 5.38
N ILE A 49 19.35 10.67 6.24
CA ILE A 49 19.86 9.29 6.33
C ILE A 49 19.50 8.52 5.06
N ILE A 50 18.23 8.59 4.65
CA ILE A 50 17.72 7.93 3.44
C ILE A 50 18.40 8.53 2.19
N LYS A 51 18.50 9.85 2.11
CA LYS A 51 19.09 10.55 0.96
C LYS A 51 20.57 10.28 0.78
N LYS A 52 21.33 10.13 1.88
CA LYS A 52 22.75 9.72 1.83
C LYS A 52 22.93 8.36 1.13
N ARG A 53 21.93 7.49 1.18
CA ARG A 53 21.92 6.17 0.53
C ARG A 53 21.33 6.21 -0.88
N LYS A 54 20.95 7.40 -1.38
CA LYS A 54 20.29 7.63 -2.67
C LYS A 54 18.92 6.92 -2.79
N GLN A 55 18.30 6.60 -1.67
CA GLN A 55 16.93 6.11 -1.61
C GLN A 55 15.95 7.28 -1.58
N LYS A 56 14.70 7.03 -1.97
CA LYS A 56 13.63 8.03 -2.07
C LYS A 56 12.77 8.07 -0.81
N VAL A 57 12.16 9.22 -0.56
CA VAL A 57 11.22 9.45 0.54
C VAL A 57 9.86 9.83 -0.01
N TYR A 58 8.87 8.97 0.23
CA TYR A 58 7.46 9.23 -0.07
C TYR A 58 6.68 9.48 1.22
N ILE A 59 5.80 10.48 1.20
CA ILE A 59 4.98 10.84 2.35
C ILE A 59 3.53 10.41 2.12
N ALA A 60 2.97 9.61 3.03
CA ALA A 60 1.56 9.27 3.02
C ALA A 60 0.72 10.45 3.54
N LEU A 61 -0.19 10.94 2.69
CA LEU A 61 -1.22 11.94 2.95
C LEU A 61 -2.56 11.42 2.39
N ASN A 62 -2.92 10.20 2.80
CA ASN A 62 -4.02 9.42 2.23
C ASN A 62 -5.23 9.25 3.16
N ARG A 63 -5.31 10.02 4.26
CA ARG A 63 -6.53 10.08 5.08
C ARG A 63 -7.73 10.54 4.29
N ILE A 64 -8.92 10.20 4.79
CA ILE A 64 -10.17 10.82 4.34
C ILE A 64 -10.18 12.27 4.86
N ILE A 65 -10.25 13.23 3.95
CA ILE A 65 -10.16 14.66 4.27
C ILE A 65 -11.58 15.23 4.32
N HIS A 66 -11.97 15.76 5.48
CA HIS A 66 -13.21 16.51 5.66
C HIS A 66 -12.88 17.99 5.71
N GLU A 67 -13.88 18.86 5.50
CA GLU A 67 -13.73 20.31 5.45
C GLU A 67 -12.86 20.87 6.60
N LYS A 68 -13.12 20.40 7.83
CA LYS A 68 -12.38 20.81 9.04
C LYS A 68 -10.88 20.49 9.01
N HIS A 69 -10.46 19.48 8.23
CA HIS A 69 -9.06 19.06 8.11
C HIS A 69 -8.28 19.90 7.08
N LEU A 70 -8.96 20.61 6.17
CA LEU A 70 -8.30 21.33 5.07
C LEU A 70 -7.23 22.34 5.53
N PRO A 71 -7.44 23.15 6.60
CA PRO A 71 -6.40 24.06 7.07
C PRO A 71 -5.13 23.33 7.55
N GLU A 72 -5.29 22.18 8.22
CA GLU A 72 -4.17 21.38 8.71
C GLU A 72 -3.42 20.71 7.55
N VAL A 73 -4.14 20.23 6.55
CA VAL A 73 -3.56 19.65 5.32
C VAL A 73 -2.78 20.69 4.53
N ASP A 74 -3.32 21.91 4.39
CA ASP A 74 -2.62 23.01 3.72
C ASP A 74 -1.32 23.38 4.44
N GLY A 75 -1.35 23.50 5.77
CA GLY A 75 -0.16 23.72 6.59
C GLY A 75 0.85 22.57 6.52
N TYR A 76 0.39 21.32 6.48
CA TYR A 76 1.25 20.15 6.32
C TYR A 76 1.96 20.16 4.96
N LEU A 77 1.25 20.43 3.87
CA LEU A 77 1.83 20.59 2.54
C LEU A 77 2.87 21.71 2.48
N ALA A 78 2.62 22.84 3.15
CA ALA A 78 3.58 23.94 3.26
C ALA A 78 4.89 23.51 3.94
N ASN A 79 4.81 22.63 4.95
CA ASN A 79 6.00 22.08 5.61
C ASN A 79 6.71 21.06 4.71
N LEU A 80 5.96 20.13 4.10
CA LEU A 80 6.52 19.15 3.17
C LEU A 80 7.23 19.80 1.96
N ALA A 81 6.77 20.96 1.50
CA ALA A 81 7.40 21.71 0.41
C ALA A 81 8.83 22.18 0.74
N LYS A 82 9.18 22.29 2.01
CA LYS A 82 10.52 22.67 2.48
C LYS A 82 11.47 21.48 2.58
N LEU A 83 10.94 20.25 2.49
CA LEU A 83 11.68 19.02 2.68
C LEU A 83 12.11 18.43 1.33
N ASP A 84 13.27 17.75 1.32
CA ASP A 84 13.73 16.97 0.18
C ASP A 84 12.99 15.62 0.12
N ILE A 85 11.71 15.65 -0.22
CA ILE A 85 10.87 14.47 -0.47
C ILE A 85 10.73 14.20 -1.98
N ASP A 86 10.51 12.95 -2.35
CA ASP A 86 10.40 12.52 -3.75
C ASP A 86 8.95 12.26 -4.19
N GLY A 87 8.03 12.18 -3.24
CA GLY A 87 6.63 11.86 -3.53
C GLY A 87 5.67 12.09 -2.37
N ILE A 88 4.40 12.33 -2.69
CA ILE A 88 3.30 12.42 -1.72
C ILE A 88 2.17 11.49 -2.19
N ILE A 89 1.85 10.47 -1.41
CA ILE A 89 0.80 9.50 -1.69
C ILE A 89 -0.52 10.05 -1.17
N PHE A 90 -1.49 10.29 -2.05
CA PHE A 90 -2.77 10.90 -1.70
C PHE A 90 -3.95 10.18 -2.36
N GLY A 91 -5.13 10.25 -1.74
CA GLY A 91 -6.38 9.69 -2.29
C GLY A 91 -7.46 10.73 -2.56
N ASP A 92 -7.43 11.87 -1.86
CA ASP A 92 -8.44 12.93 -1.94
C ASP A 92 -8.03 14.04 -2.91
N LEU A 93 -8.88 14.35 -3.90
CA LEU A 93 -8.57 15.35 -4.93
C LEU A 93 -8.42 16.78 -4.39
N GLY A 94 -8.91 17.08 -3.18
CA GLY A 94 -8.62 18.32 -2.48
C GLY A 94 -7.11 18.53 -2.27
N VAL A 95 -6.35 17.46 -2.01
CA VAL A 95 -4.87 17.51 -1.88
C VAL A 95 -4.24 17.97 -3.18
N LEU A 96 -4.70 17.47 -4.34
CA LEU A 96 -4.19 17.88 -5.66
C LEU A 96 -4.31 19.41 -5.83
N ARG A 97 -5.46 19.98 -5.44
CA ARG A 97 -5.70 21.42 -5.52
C ARG A 97 -4.82 22.22 -4.55
N LEU A 98 -4.65 21.75 -3.31
CA LEU A 98 -3.84 22.44 -2.31
C LEU A 98 -2.34 22.36 -2.64
N ALA A 99 -1.85 21.21 -3.09
CA ALA A 99 -0.46 20.97 -3.48
C ALA A 99 0.02 21.89 -4.62
N GLN A 100 -0.89 22.38 -5.46
CA GLN A 100 -0.59 23.35 -6.50
C GLN A 100 0.00 24.65 -5.95
N LYS A 101 -0.48 25.13 -4.79
CA LYS A 101 0.01 26.36 -4.15
C LYS A 101 1.49 26.29 -3.79
N TYR A 102 1.99 25.06 -3.59
CA TYR A 102 3.34 24.77 -3.12
C TYR A 102 4.23 24.14 -4.20
N HIS A 103 3.77 24.12 -5.46
CA HIS A 103 4.50 23.50 -6.58
C HIS A 103 4.83 22.01 -6.38
N LEU A 104 3.96 21.27 -5.69
CA LEU A 104 4.17 19.85 -5.35
C LEU A 104 3.50 18.86 -6.32
N ILE A 105 2.81 19.34 -7.36
CA ILE A 105 2.04 18.51 -8.31
C ILE A 105 2.90 17.39 -8.92
N ASN A 106 4.12 17.70 -9.35
CA ASN A 106 5.06 16.74 -9.96
C ASN A 106 5.64 15.72 -8.97
N LYS A 107 5.25 15.77 -7.69
CA LYS A 107 5.56 14.78 -6.65
C LYS A 107 4.35 13.95 -6.26
N LEU A 108 3.15 14.27 -6.75
CA LEU A 108 1.94 13.58 -6.31
C LEU A 108 1.85 12.16 -6.89
N ILE A 109 1.51 11.22 -6.02
CA ILE A 109 1.28 9.80 -6.31
C ILE A 109 -0.18 9.51 -5.95
N TYR A 110 -1.04 9.34 -6.95
CA TYR A 110 -2.47 9.14 -6.70
C TYR A 110 -2.75 7.68 -6.35
N ASN A 111 -3.18 7.43 -5.11
CA ASN A 111 -3.56 6.12 -4.60
C ASN A 111 -4.90 6.19 -3.85
N PRO A 112 -6.02 6.10 -4.58
CA PRO A 112 -7.35 6.00 -3.98
C PRO A 112 -7.73 4.55 -3.61
N GLU A 113 -6.79 3.60 -3.68
CA GLU A 113 -6.92 2.17 -3.40
C GLU A 113 -7.79 1.36 -4.39
N THR A 114 -8.97 1.87 -4.80
CA THR A 114 -9.99 1.02 -5.46
C THR A 114 -10.40 1.43 -6.88
N ILE A 115 -10.18 2.68 -7.30
CA ILE A 115 -10.85 3.23 -8.51
C ILE A 115 -9.98 3.34 -9.76
N ILE A 116 -8.68 3.05 -9.70
CA ILE A 116 -7.81 3.07 -10.89
C ILE A 116 -7.82 1.69 -11.57
N THR A 117 -8.84 1.45 -12.38
CA THR A 117 -9.12 0.14 -13.02
C THR A 117 -9.02 0.18 -14.55
N ASN A 118 -8.65 1.31 -15.15
CA ASN A 118 -8.52 1.47 -16.60
C ASN A 118 -7.50 2.55 -16.96
N TYR A 119 -6.98 2.52 -18.20
CA TYR A 119 -5.93 3.43 -18.65
C TYR A 119 -6.43 4.86 -18.95
N GLU A 120 -7.73 5.04 -19.23
CA GLU A 120 -8.30 6.38 -19.48
C GLU A 120 -8.26 7.22 -18.20
N THR A 121 -8.50 6.62 -17.03
CA THR A 121 -8.32 7.32 -15.74
C THR A 121 -6.85 7.73 -15.53
N VAL A 122 -5.90 6.88 -15.93
CA VAL A 122 -4.46 7.20 -15.85
C VAL A 122 -4.11 8.38 -16.77
N HIS A 123 -4.66 8.41 -18.00
CA HIS A 123 -4.52 9.52 -18.93
C HIS A 123 -5.13 10.81 -18.41
N PHE A 124 -6.34 10.77 -17.87
CA PHE A 124 -6.99 11.93 -17.29
C PHE A 124 -6.14 12.54 -16.18
N LEU A 125 -5.62 11.71 -15.27
CA LEU A 125 -4.83 12.18 -14.14
C LEU A 125 -3.46 12.74 -14.57
N SER A 126 -2.81 12.13 -15.57
CA SER A 126 -1.50 12.58 -16.05
C SER A 126 -1.54 13.98 -16.67
N GLN A 127 -2.69 14.42 -17.20
CA GLN A 127 -2.88 15.78 -17.72
C GLN A 127 -2.68 16.86 -16.65
N PHE A 128 -2.85 16.51 -15.37
CA PHE A 128 -2.58 17.43 -14.26
C PHE A 128 -1.10 17.47 -13.86
N GLY A 129 -0.23 16.66 -14.48
CA GLY A 129 1.20 16.63 -14.17
C GLY A 129 1.57 15.80 -12.94
N ILE A 130 0.68 14.92 -12.47
CA ILE A 130 1.00 14.00 -11.36
C ILE A 130 2.13 13.05 -11.77
N LYS A 131 2.95 12.64 -10.81
CA LYS A 131 4.10 11.78 -11.03
C LYS A 131 3.69 10.35 -11.40
N ARG A 132 2.79 9.79 -10.59
CA ARG A 132 2.51 8.36 -10.54
C ARG A 132 1.07 8.08 -10.12
N VAL A 133 0.53 6.94 -10.56
CA VAL A 133 -0.73 6.38 -10.06
C VAL A 133 -0.51 4.99 -9.48
N CYS A 134 -1.30 4.63 -8.47
CA CYS A 134 -1.38 3.27 -7.94
C CYS A 134 -2.63 2.58 -8.49
N LEU A 135 -2.47 1.43 -9.13
CA LEU A 135 -3.61 0.67 -9.65
C LEU A 135 -4.43 0.05 -8.52
N ALA A 136 -5.72 -0.17 -8.81
CA ALA A 136 -6.60 -0.89 -7.91
C ALA A 136 -6.07 -2.30 -7.61
N LYS A 137 -6.37 -2.81 -6.41
CA LYS A 137 -5.90 -4.14 -5.96
C LYS A 137 -6.79 -5.29 -6.44
N GLU A 138 -7.99 -5.00 -6.91
CA GLU A 138 -9.01 -5.97 -7.32
C GLU A 138 -9.23 -5.99 -8.84
N ILE A 139 -8.14 -6.02 -9.60
CA ILE A 139 -8.15 -6.17 -11.07
C ILE A 139 -7.24 -7.33 -11.50
N THR A 140 -7.47 -7.82 -12.72
CA THR A 140 -6.73 -8.97 -13.23
C THR A 140 -5.33 -8.57 -13.69
N LEU A 141 -4.43 -9.55 -13.82
CA LEU A 141 -3.09 -9.33 -14.37
C LEU A 141 -3.14 -8.79 -15.80
N ASP A 142 -4.10 -9.27 -16.61
CA ASP A 142 -4.30 -8.79 -17.98
C ASP A 142 -4.71 -7.31 -18.01
N ASP A 143 -5.57 -6.88 -17.08
CA ASP A 143 -5.95 -5.47 -16.94
C ASP A 143 -4.75 -4.62 -16.51
N ILE A 144 -3.97 -5.09 -15.52
CA ILE A 144 -2.74 -4.40 -15.07
C ILE A 144 -1.78 -4.20 -16.25
N LYS A 145 -1.54 -5.26 -17.04
CA LYS A 145 -0.65 -5.21 -18.21
C LYS A 145 -1.17 -4.25 -19.27
N LEU A 146 -2.48 -4.27 -19.54
CA LEU A 146 -3.09 -3.36 -20.51
C LEU A 146 -2.96 -1.91 -20.06
N ILE A 147 -3.23 -1.63 -18.77
CA ILE A 147 -3.11 -0.28 -18.20
C ILE A 147 -1.67 0.20 -18.26
N GLY A 148 -0.72 -0.61 -17.78
CA GLY A 148 0.71 -0.27 -17.80
C GLY A 148 1.24 0.01 -19.20
N SER A 149 0.88 -0.83 -20.18
CA SER A 149 1.35 -0.65 -21.57
C SER A 149 0.83 0.64 -22.24
N LYS A 150 -0.29 1.18 -21.76
CA LYS A 150 -0.90 2.42 -22.23
C LYS A 150 -0.66 3.62 -21.31
N ALA A 151 -0.01 3.45 -20.17
CA ALA A 151 0.07 4.50 -19.17
C ALA A 151 0.86 5.73 -19.67
N SER A 152 0.35 6.92 -19.35
CA SER A 152 0.97 8.22 -19.66
C SER A 152 1.82 8.79 -18.52
N CYS A 153 1.90 8.09 -17.38
CA CYS A 153 2.73 8.45 -16.24
C CYS A 153 3.24 7.17 -15.55
N GLU A 154 4.04 7.30 -14.49
CA GLU A 154 4.49 6.14 -13.72
C GLU A 154 3.29 5.38 -13.15
N VAL A 155 3.41 4.05 -13.11
CA VAL A 155 2.39 3.15 -12.56
C VAL A 155 3.00 2.29 -11.46
N GLU A 156 2.28 2.19 -10.35
CA GLU A 156 2.61 1.37 -9.20
C GLU A 156 1.51 0.34 -8.93
N VAL A 157 1.91 -0.84 -8.48
CA VAL A 157 1.00 -1.91 -8.03
C VAL A 157 1.40 -2.37 -6.63
N LEU A 158 0.46 -2.93 -5.89
CA LEU A 158 0.79 -3.67 -4.66
C LEU A 158 1.48 -4.98 -5.08
N GLY A 159 2.72 -5.19 -4.60
CA GLY A 159 3.48 -6.41 -4.86
C GLY A 159 3.35 -7.43 -3.73
N HIS A 160 3.49 -6.98 -2.48
CA HIS A 160 3.33 -7.85 -1.32
C HIS A 160 2.61 -7.14 -0.17
N GLY A 161 1.63 -7.79 0.45
CA GLY A 161 1.03 -7.32 1.71
C GLY A 161 -0.49 -7.37 1.76
N ALA A 162 -1.03 -6.94 2.90
CA ALA A 162 -2.46 -6.99 3.16
C ALA A 162 -3.24 -6.00 2.28
N MET A 163 -4.41 -6.42 1.80
CA MET A 163 -5.34 -5.56 1.06
C MET A 163 -6.40 -5.02 2.02
N ASN A 164 -6.68 -3.73 1.99
CA ASN A 164 -7.83 -3.19 2.71
C ASN A 164 -9.10 -3.53 1.93
N MET A 165 -10.03 -4.22 2.58
CA MET A 165 -11.32 -4.60 1.99
C MET A 165 -12.42 -3.61 2.34
N PHE A 166 -12.32 -3.01 3.53
CA PHE A 166 -13.35 -2.11 4.03
C PHE A 166 -12.75 -1.05 4.95
N HIS A 167 -13.34 0.15 4.88
CA HIS A 167 -13.05 1.25 5.78
C HIS A 167 -14.34 1.99 6.12
N SER A 168 -14.64 2.03 7.41
CA SER A 168 -15.68 2.87 8.01
C SER A 168 -15.03 4.01 8.79
N TYR A 169 -15.47 5.24 8.58
CA TYR A 169 -15.08 6.38 9.43
C TYR A 169 -15.71 6.31 10.84
N ARG A 170 -16.63 5.37 11.09
CA ARG A 170 -17.22 5.11 12.41
C ARG A 170 -16.42 4.05 13.16
N ASP A 171 -16.38 4.19 14.48
CA ASP A 171 -15.81 3.22 15.41
C ASP A 171 -16.74 2.00 15.61
N LEU A 172 -16.75 1.07 14.67
CA LEU A 172 -17.66 -0.08 14.70
C LEU A 172 -17.36 -1.04 15.86
N LEU A 173 -16.08 -1.30 16.15
CA LEU A 173 -15.68 -2.20 17.22
C LEU A 173 -16.03 -1.58 18.57
N THR A 174 -15.63 -0.34 18.80
CA THR A 174 -15.95 0.35 20.05
C THR A 174 -17.47 0.41 20.26
N ASN A 175 -18.26 0.70 19.23
CA ASN A 175 -19.72 0.72 19.35
C ASN A 175 -20.31 -0.66 19.69
N TYR A 176 -19.78 -1.72 19.09
CA TYR A 176 -20.19 -3.10 19.36
C TYR A 176 -19.90 -3.50 20.82
N TYR A 177 -18.69 -3.25 21.30
CA TYR A 177 -18.28 -3.57 22.67
C TYR A 177 -19.02 -2.73 23.73
N ARG A 178 -19.26 -1.45 23.47
CA ARG A 178 -20.15 -0.61 24.30
C ARG A 178 -21.56 -1.20 24.40
N TYR A 179 -22.13 -1.68 23.28
CA TYR A 179 -23.44 -2.33 23.27
C TYR A 179 -23.45 -3.60 24.13
N LEU A 180 -22.40 -4.42 24.05
CA LEU A 180 -22.23 -5.61 24.88
C LEU A 180 -21.92 -5.29 26.36
N LYS A 181 -21.63 -4.03 26.68
CA LYS A 181 -21.12 -3.58 28.00
C LYS A 181 -19.84 -4.32 28.38
N GLN A 182 -19.00 -4.62 27.40
CA GLN A 182 -17.72 -5.30 27.54
C GLN A 182 -16.63 -4.38 27.03
N ALA A 183 -15.54 -4.23 27.79
CA ALA A 183 -14.32 -3.48 27.47
C ALA A 183 -14.45 -1.94 27.29
N ASN A 184 -13.34 -1.25 27.58
CA ASN A 184 -13.15 0.16 27.25
C ASN A 184 -12.60 0.31 25.81
N PRO A 185 -13.03 1.31 25.01
CA PRO A 185 -12.44 1.64 23.70
C PRO A 185 -10.92 1.49 23.59
N GLU A 186 -10.13 1.93 24.58
CA GLU A 186 -8.67 1.83 24.53
C GLU A 186 -8.14 0.39 24.60
N GLU A 187 -8.87 -0.51 25.25
CA GLU A 187 -8.50 -1.94 25.33
C GLU A 187 -8.69 -2.62 23.97
N ILE A 188 -9.68 -2.19 23.19
CA ILE A 188 -10.03 -2.75 21.88
C ILE A 188 -8.99 -2.33 20.83
N ARG A 189 -8.59 -1.04 20.85
CA ARG A 189 -7.67 -0.47 19.84
C ARG A 189 -6.25 -1.02 19.91
N ASN A 190 -5.87 -1.65 21.03
CA ASN A 190 -4.55 -2.25 21.23
C ASN A 190 -4.52 -3.78 21.04
N GLN A 191 -5.63 -4.38 20.60
CA GLN A 191 -5.74 -5.83 20.42
C GLN A 191 -5.66 -6.23 18.94
N GLU A 192 -5.01 -7.36 18.68
CA GLU A 192 -5.14 -8.04 17.39
C GLU A 192 -6.49 -8.73 17.31
N LEU A 193 -7.41 -8.10 16.58
CA LEU A 193 -8.77 -8.60 16.39
C LEU A 193 -8.95 -9.13 14.98
N TYR A 194 -9.82 -10.13 14.86
CA TYR A 194 -10.16 -10.77 13.59
C TYR A 194 -11.67 -10.90 13.47
N MET A 195 -12.22 -10.58 12.31
CA MET A 195 -13.55 -11.00 11.92
C MET A 195 -13.48 -12.38 11.27
N ILE A 196 -14.42 -13.23 11.64
CA ILE A 196 -14.57 -14.58 11.09
C ILE A 196 -16.02 -14.67 10.62
N GLU A 197 -16.22 -15.03 9.36
CA GLU A 197 -17.55 -15.26 8.80
C GLU A 197 -18.12 -16.58 9.35
N GLU A 198 -19.42 -16.67 9.59
CA GLU A 198 -20.04 -17.88 10.18
C GLU A 198 -19.77 -19.16 9.35
N GLN A 199 -19.69 -19.02 8.02
CA GLN A 199 -19.54 -20.15 7.09
C GLN A 199 -18.09 -20.39 6.63
N ARG A 200 -17.14 -19.53 7.02
CA ARG A 200 -15.73 -19.63 6.57
C ARG A 200 -14.78 -19.51 7.75
N THR A 201 -13.65 -20.20 7.67
CA THR A 201 -12.63 -20.18 8.72
C THR A 201 -11.58 -19.08 8.51
N ASP A 202 -11.67 -18.34 7.41
CA ASP A 202 -10.74 -17.26 7.10
C ASP A 202 -10.84 -16.15 8.15
N LYS A 203 -9.68 -15.70 8.63
CA LYS A 203 -9.57 -14.65 9.64
C LYS A 203 -9.22 -13.33 8.96
N TYR A 204 -10.14 -12.38 9.00
CA TYR A 204 -9.97 -11.05 8.42
C TYR A 204 -9.51 -10.08 9.52
N PRO A 205 -8.25 -9.60 9.51
CA PRO A 205 -7.80 -8.65 10.52
C PRO A 205 -8.67 -7.39 10.51
N ILE A 206 -9.02 -6.93 11.71
CA ILE A 206 -9.79 -5.70 11.91
C ILE A 206 -9.05 -4.79 12.88
N ILE A 207 -8.82 -3.55 12.47
CA ILE A 207 -8.14 -2.51 13.25
C ILE A 207 -9.11 -1.34 13.43
N GLU A 208 -9.11 -0.70 14.59
CA GLU A 208 -9.80 0.56 14.80
C GLU A 208 -8.84 1.63 15.33
N ASP A 209 -8.66 2.72 14.58
CA ASP A 209 -7.76 3.82 14.92
C ASP A 209 -8.50 5.18 14.85
N GLU A 210 -7.79 6.31 14.93
CA GLU A 210 -8.39 7.65 14.90
C GLU A 210 -9.12 7.98 13.59
N HIS A 211 -8.93 7.17 12.55
CA HIS A 211 -9.58 7.27 11.25
C HIS A 211 -10.74 6.29 11.07
N GLY A 212 -11.08 5.52 12.10
CA GLY A 212 -12.23 4.62 12.17
C GLY A 212 -11.83 3.15 12.10
N THR A 213 -12.71 2.32 11.54
CA THR A 213 -12.53 0.86 11.48
C THR A 213 -12.08 0.40 10.10
N HIS A 214 -11.06 -0.44 10.06
CA HIS A 214 -10.44 -1.00 8.88
C HIS A 214 -10.50 -2.53 8.89
N VAL A 215 -10.92 -3.13 7.79
CA VAL A 215 -10.90 -4.59 7.61
C VAL A 215 -9.97 -4.94 6.47
N PHE A 216 -9.15 -5.95 6.68
CA PHE A 216 -8.14 -6.40 5.72
C PHE A 216 -8.44 -7.81 5.21
N SER A 217 -7.87 -8.14 4.06
CA SER A 217 -7.86 -9.49 3.50
C SER A 217 -7.26 -10.48 4.50
N ALA A 218 -7.77 -11.71 4.51
CA ALA A 218 -7.23 -12.79 5.33
C ALA A 218 -5.80 -13.15 4.92
N TYR A 219 -5.50 -13.07 3.62
CA TYR A 219 -4.22 -13.38 3.03
C TYR A 219 -3.53 -12.11 2.52
N ASP A 220 -2.19 -12.10 2.58
CA ASP A 220 -1.39 -11.10 1.89
C ASP A 220 -1.41 -11.37 0.38
N LEU A 221 -1.39 -10.31 -0.43
CA LEU A 221 -1.06 -10.44 -1.84
C LEU A 221 0.42 -10.80 -1.96
N CYS A 222 0.79 -11.66 -2.91
CA CYS A 222 2.18 -11.90 -3.30
C CYS A 222 2.29 -12.00 -4.82
N THR A 223 3.17 -11.21 -5.41
CA THR A 223 3.35 -11.14 -6.87
C THR A 223 4.75 -11.51 -7.33
N ILE A 224 5.57 -12.13 -6.48
CA ILE A 224 7.00 -12.39 -6.78
C ILE A 224 7.22 -13.23 -8.04
N ASN A 225 6.21 -14.04 -8.45
CA ASN A 225 6.24 -14.89 -9.64
C ASN A 225 5.78 -14.19 -10.93
N PHE A 226 5.38 -12.92 -10.84
CA PHE A 226 4.81 -12.14 -11.96
C PHE A 226 5.58 -10.83 -12.20
N LEU A 227 6.82 -10.73 -11.71
CA LEU A 227 7.64 -9.53 -11.88
C LEU A 227 8.01 -9.29 -13.35
N ASP A 228 8.19 -10.35 -14.12
CA ASP A 228 8.38 -10.29 -15.57
C ASP A 228 7.20 -9.64 -16.28
N GLU A 229 5.98 -10.00 -15.89
CA GLU A 229 4.75 -9.44 -16.45
C GLU A 229 4.64 -7.94 -16.15
N PHE A 230 5.02 -7.52 -14.93
CA PHE A 230 5.05 -6.11 -14.54
C PHE A 230 6.13 -5.31 -15.27
N ILE A 231 7.34 -5.86 -15.37
CA ILE A 231 8.47 -5.17 -16.01
C ILE A 231 8.22 -5.01 -17.51
N THR A 232 7.69 -6.04 -18.18
CA THR A 232 7.40 -6.00 -19.62
C THR A 232 6.18 -5.13 -19.96
N SER A 233 5.30 -4.84 -19.00
CA SER A 233 4.13 -3.98 -19.17
C SER A 233 4.31 -2.55 -18.67
N ASN A 234 5.54 -2.07 -18.51
CA ASN A 234 5.87 -0.71 -18.08
C ASN A 234 5.34 -0.33 -16.68
N ILE A 235 5.11 -1.30 -15.80
CA ILE A 235 4.92 -1.00 -14.37
C ILE A 235 6.27 -0.53 -13.81
N THR A 236 6.24 0.62 -13.14
CA THR A 236 7.46 1.32 -12.72
C THR A 236 7.84 1.07 -11.26
N ALA A 237 6.86 0.70 -10.43
CA ALA A 237 7.08 0.45 -9.01
C ALA A 237 6.19 -0.67 -8.48
N ILE A 238 6.72 -1.40 -7.49
CA ILE A 238 5.97 -2.33 -6.66
C ILE A 238 6.02 -1.87 -5.21
N ARG A 239 4.86 -1.91 -4.54
CA ARG A 239 4.75 -1.64 -3.12
C ARG A 239 4.84 -2.93 -2.30
N ILE A 240 5.70 -2.94 -1.30
CA ILE A 240 5.74 -3.96 -0.25
C ILE A 240 5.23 -3.31 1.04
N ASP A 241 4.09 -3.78 1.52
CA ASP A 241 3.42 -3.24 2.69
C ASP A 241 3.87 -3.97 3.96
N GLY A 242 4.40 -3.20 4.91
CA GLY A 242 4.87 -3.68 6.21
C GLY A 242 3.76 -3.96 7.22
N LEU A 243 2.50 -3.62 6.93
CA LEU A 243 1.41 -3.83 7.87
C LEU A 243 1.27 -5.34 8.18
N PHE A 244 1.10 -5.65 9.47
CA PHE A 244 1.06 -7.02 10.02
C PHE A 244 2.37 -7.82 9.86
N LYS A 245 3.52 -7.14 9.79
CA LYS A 245 4.84 -7.77 9.76
C LYS A 245 5.71 -7.19 10.87
N ASP A 246 6.67 -7.98 11.31
CA ASP A 246 7.80 -7.46 12.09
C ASP A 246 8.96 -7.05 11.18
N ASP A 247 9.94 -6.34 11.75
CA ASP A 247 11.13 -5.87 11.03
C ASP A 247 11.88 -7.01 10.33
N THR A 248 11.96 -8.19 10.94
CA THR A 248 12.74 -9.32 10.42
C THR A 248 12.04 -9.94 9.22
N THR A 249 10.75 -10.21 9.34
CA THR A 249 9.90 -10.71 8.25
C THR A 249 9.91 -9.75 7.07
N LEU A 250 9.74 -8.44 7.31
CA LEU A 250 9.74 -7.45 6.23
C LEU A 250 11.11 -7.33 5.53
N LEU A 251 12.22 -7.41 6.27
CA LEU A 251 13.57 -7.37 5.69
C LEU A 251 13.79 -8.52 4.72
N GLU A 252 13.44 -9.76 5.12
CA GLU A 252 13.60 -10.93 4.26
C GLU A 252 12.67 -10.85 3.03
N ILE A 253 11.43 -10.37 3.18
CA ILE A 253 10.53 -10.16 2.02
C ILE A 253 11.16 -9.19 1.02
N VAL A 254 11.63 -8.01 1.48
CA VAL A 254 12.21 -7.00 0.59
C VAL A 254 13.46 -7.54 -0.12
N LYS A 255 14.31 -8.28 0.60
CA LYS A 255 15.51 -8.93 0.05
C LYS A 255 15.17 -9.95 -1.02
N GLU A 256 14.18 -10.81 -0.82
CA GLU A 256 13.74 -11.79 -1.83
C GLU A 256 13.21 -11.09 -3.10
N TYR A 257 12.40 -10.04 -2.95
CA TYR A 257 11.94 -9.24 -4.09
C TYR A 257 13.09 -8.53 -4.81
N ARG A 258 14.06 -7.97 -4.07
CA ARG A 258 15.25 -7.35 -4.67
C ARG A 258 16.07 -8.36 -5.45
N GLN A 259 16.29 -9.55 -4.90
CA GLN A 259 17.02 -10.61 -5.58
C GLN A 259 16.30 -11.05 -6.87
N ALA A 260 14.97 -11.24 -6.81
CA ALA A 260 14.17 -11.61 -7.97
C ALA A 260 14.23 -10.55 -9.09
N ILE A 261 14.12 -9.27 -8.73
CA ILE A 261 14.25 -8.15 -9.68
C ILE A 261 15.66 -8.10 -10.29
N ASN A 262 16.71 -8.23 -9.46
CA ASN A 262 18.09 -8.21 -9.92
C ASN A 262 18.39 -9.39 -10.87
N ASP A 263 17.90 -10.59 -10.55
CA ASP A 263 18.06 -11.77 -11.41
C ASP A 263 17.35 -11.56 -12.75
N TYR A 264 16.16 -10.92 -12.78
CA TYR A 264 15.48 -10.58 -14.04
C TYR A 264 16.29 -9.59 -14.90
N TYR A 265 16.80 -8.51 -14.31
CA TYR A 265 17.58 -7.50 -15.03
C TYR A 265 18.98 -7.98 -15.44
N LYS A 266 19.51 -8.99 -14.76
CA LYS A 266 20.71 -9.71 -15.18
C LYS A 266 20.41 -10.60 -16.39
N GLU A 267 19.40 -11.44 -16.28
CA GLU A 267 18.94 -12.31 -17.36
C GLU A 267 17.49 -12.80 -17.10
N PRO A 268 16.51 -12.52 -17.97
CA PRO A 268 15.12 -12.94 -17.75
C PRO A 268 14.95 -14.46 -17.54
N SER A 269 15.77 -15.28 -18.21
CA SER A 269 15.78 -16.74 -18.04
C SER A 269 16.17 -17.17 -16.62
N LEU A 270 17.08 -16.42 -15.95
CA LEU A 270 17.54 -16.69 -14.60
C LEU A 270 16.40 -16.52 -13.59
N TYR A 271 15.70 -15.39 -13.64
CA TYR A 271 14.50 -15.16 -12.83
C TYR A 271 13.45 -16.26 -13.07
N ASN A 272 13.16 -16.57 -14.34
CA ASN A 272 12.17 -17.59 -14.69
C ASN A 272 12.51 -18.97 -14.13
N SER A 273 13.78 -19.37 -14.18
CA SER A 273 14.23 -20.65 -13.59
C SER A 273 14.17 -20.70 -12.07
N LYS A 274 14.09 -19.55 -11.38
CA LYS A 274 14.09 -19.42 -9.92
C LYS A 274 12.74 -19.04 -9.31
N LYS A 275 11.68 -18.82 -10.10
CA LYS A 275 10.35 -18.39 -9.61
C LYS A 275 9.88 -19.22 -8.40
N ASP A 276 9.85 -20.54 -8.56
CA ASP A 276 9.40 -21.44 -7.50
C ASP A 276 10.30 -21.40 -6.25
N ASN A 277 11.60 -21.14 -6.43
CA ASN A 277 12.53 -20.98 -5.32
C ASN A 277 12.20 -19.73 -4.50
N TYR A 278 11.98 -18.56 -5.13
CA TYR A 278 11.60 -17.35 -4.40
C TYR A 278 10.29 -17.54 -3.62
N LEU A 279 9.31 -18.21 -4.21
CA LEU A 279 8.05 -18.52 -3.51
C LEU A 279 8.28 -19.43 -2.30
N THR A 280 9.16 -20.43 -2.44
CA THR A 280 9.56 -21.34 -1.35
C THR A 280 10.30 -20.58 -0.25
N MET A 281 11.24 -19.70 -0.61
CA MET A 281 11.97 -18.86 0.33
C MET A 281 11.02 -17.95 1.10
N LEU A 282 10.13 -17.22 0.42
CA LEU A 282 9.10 -16.41 1.08
C LEU A 282 8.22 -17.23 2.03
N SER A 283 7.77 -18.41 1.60
CA SER A 283 6.92 -19.29 2.42
C SER A 283 7.62 -19.84 3.67
N SER A 284 8.96 -19.85 3.69
CA SER A 284 9.76 -20.33 4.82
C SER A 284 10.12 -19.24 5.83
N ILE A 285 9.79 -17.97 5.55
CA ILE A 285 10.02 -16.86 6.48
C ILE A 285 9.17 -17.08 7.75
N PRO A 286 9.78 -17.08 8.96
CA PRO A 286 9.03 -17.21 10.20
C PRO A 286 7.95 -16.13 10.36
N ASN A 287 6.80 -16.52 10.90
CA ASN A 287 5.65 -15.65 11.18
C ASN A 287 5.06 -14.92 9.97
N ILE A 288 5.42 -15.32 8.73
CA ILE A 288 4.80 -14.73 7.56
C ILE A 288 3.31 -15.07 7.51
N ARG A 289 2.48 -14.07 7.23
CA ARG A 289 1.07 -14.30 6.94
C ARG A 289 0.96 -15.13 5.66
N GLN A 290 -0.02 -16.04 5.63
CA GLN A 290 -0.33 -16.77 4.42
C GLN A 290 -0.65 -15.78 3.29
N PHE A 291 -0.16 -16.07 2.08
CA PHE A 291 -0.32 -15.19 0.93
C PHE A 291 -0.85 -15.94 -0.30
N ASN A 292 -1.45 -15.19 -1.21
CA ASN A 292 -1.96 -15.70 -2.48
C ASN A 292 -1.85 -14.63 -3.58
N ASN A 293 -2.33 -14.96 -4.78
CA ASN A 293 -2.25 -14.07 -5.95
C ASN A 293 -3.42 -13.06 -6.03
N GLY A 294 -4.21 -12.90 -4.96
CA GLY A 294 -5.37 -12.01 -4.92
C GLY A 294 -6.33 -12.22 -6.09
N PHE A 295 -6.57 -11.14 -6.84
CA PHE A 295 -7.48 -11.08 -7.99
C PHE A 295 -6.79 -11.24 -9.34
N LEU A 296 -5.46 -11.45 -9.39
CA LEU A 296 -4.69 -11.48 -10.64
C LEU A 296 -5.24 -12.46 -11.68
N PHE A 297 -5.82 -13.59 -11.24
CA PHE A 297 -6.40 -14.64 -12.10
C PHE A 297 -7.88 -14.89 -11.85
N LYS A 298 -8.55 -14.06 -11.05
CA LYS A 298 -9.96 -14.21 -10.72
C LYS A 298 -10.71 -13.01 -11.26
N LYS A 299 -11.52 -13.21 -12.29
CA LYS A 299 -12.56 -12.23 -12.61
C LYS A 299 -13.54 -12.23 -11.43
N THR A 300 -13.85 -11.04 -10.91
CA THR A 300 -14.86 -10.88 -9.85
C THR A 300 -16.24 -11.19 -10.44
N ILE A 301 -16.57 -12.47 -10.51
CA ILE A 301 -17.88 -12.94 -10.95
C ILE A 301 -18.74 -13.03 -9.71
N TYR A 302 -19.76 -12.17 -9.63
CA TYR A 302 -20.84 -12.36 -8.67
C TYR A 302 -21.58 -13.63 -9.08
N LYS A 303 -21.29 -14.76 -8.42
CA LYS A 303 -22.17 -15.92 -8.49
C LYS A 303 -23.37 -15.56 -7.65
N GLY A 304 -24.44 -15.08 -8.28
CA GLY A 304 -25.74 -15.04 -7.63
C GLY A 304 -26.07 -16.46 -7.19
N ASP A 305 -26.48 -16.64 -5.93
CA ASP A 305 -26.96 -17.93 -5.47
C ASP A 305 -28.14 -18.34 -6.35
N GLU A 306 -27.95 -19.39 -7.17
CA GLU A 306 -29.02 -20.04 -7.93
C GLU A 306 -30.12 -20.62 -7.00
N ASN A 307 -29.93 -20.54 -5.67
CA ASN A 307 -30.89 -20.97 -4.65
C ASN A 307 -31.56 -19.82 -3.87
N SER A 308 -31.33 -18.55 -4.21
CA SER A 308 -32.15 -17.45 -3.68
C SER A 308 -33.45 -17.34 -4.49
N GLY A 309 -34.29 -18.37 -4.36
CA GLY A 309 -35.69 -18.27 -4.74
C GLY A 309 -36.30 -17.07 -4.04
N SER A 310 -36.67 -16.07 -4.84
CA SER A 310 -37.49 -14.94 -4.44
C SER A 310 -38.70 -15.43 -3.64
N LYS A 311 -38.75 -15.02 -2.37
CA LYS A 311 -39.95 -14.94 -1.56
C LYS A 311 -40.12 -13.50 -1.10
#